data_AF-A0A951RLE8-F1
#
_entry.id   AF-A0A951RLE8-F1
#
_cell.length_a   1.000
_cell.length_b   1.000
_cell.length_c   1.000
_cell.angle_alpha   90.00
_cell.angle_beta   90.00
_cell.angle_gamma   90.00
#
_symmetry.space_group_name_H-M   'P 1'
#
loop_
_entity.id
_entity.type
_entity.pdbx_description
1 polymer ?
#
loop_
_entity_poly.entity_id
_entity_poly.type
_entity_poly.pdbx_seq_one_letter_code
_entity_poly.pdbx_strand_id
1 'polypeptide(L)'
;MSQATFPVVVKTLTGLEEVLAGELRNLGVESPKILRRGVSFEGTLGHVYRANMFCRTAIAVLREIATFTFTDRDDFYQKMRAIEWDEHFTVEKSIVIYSVAARTEVFSHTLFLSQLSKDAVADYFRDKTGERPSVDKDEAQIRLNIYVNQDRCVVSLDSSGDPLFKRGYRREGGGAPLNEVLAAGLIMLSGWDKQSNFVDPMCGSGTFSIEAGLMANNIAPGSLRRHFSFENWNDFDAGLLETVRQEANDQRVNSRITIMASDLNAKIIDIARKNIMEAGLMGHIKLQRQEFFNFHPPAGGGWVILNPPYGERMQKENLPEFYRSIGDTLKKNYPGYKAGIITSDIPAMKSIGLKPVLRTTVFNGALECKFMVYELFQGKHKDHIIATRPKRKRIE
;
A
#
# COMPACT_ATOMS: atom_id res chain seq x y z
N MET A 1 1.79 -30.94 14.90
CA MET A 1 2.12 -31.17 13.48
C MET A 1 2.67 -29.85 12.95
N SER A 2 3.86 -29.82 12.36
CA SER A 2 4.38 -28.60 11.73
C SER A 2 3.48 -28.23 10.55
N GLN A 3 2.99 -27.00 10.51
CA GLN A 3 2.23 -26.50 9.36
C GLN A 3 3.13 -26.54 8.12
N ALA A 4 2.58 -26.97 6.98
CA ALA A 4 3.29 -26.94 5.70
C ALA A 4 3.69 -25.48 5.37
N THR A 5 4.93 -25.29 4.93
CA THR A 5 5.45 -24.01 4.46
C THR A 5 5.56 -24.00 2.95
N PHE A 6 5.41 -22.82 2.36
CA PHE A 6 5.51 -22.60 0.92
C PHE A 6 6.05 -21.19 0.62
N PRO A 7 6.56 -20.95 -0.60
CA PRO A 7 7.02 -19.63 -0.99
C PRO A 7 5.85 -18.64 -1.10
N VAL A 8 6.02 -17.47 -0.51
CA VAL A 8 5.07 -16.36 -0.54
C VAL A 8 5.76 -15.11 -1.07
N VAL A 9 5.09 -14.41 -1.98
CA VAL A 9 5.51 -13.09 -2.47
C VAL A 9 4.44 -12.06 -2.14
N VAL A 10 4.80 -11.05 -1.36
CA VAL A 10 3.93 -9.91 -1.06
C VAL A 10 4.37 -8.73 -1.92
N LYS A 11 3.49 -8.30 -2.82
CA LYS A 11 3.74 -7.17 -3.73
C LYS A 11 3.53 -5.84 -3.02
N THR A 12 4.33 -4.83 -3.36
CA THR A 12 4.21 -3.45 -2.87
C THR A 12 4.57 -2.42 -3.94
N LEU A 13 4.54 -1.13 -3.61
CA LEU A 13 4.98 -0.05 -4.48
C LEU A 13 6.49 0.16 -4.36
N THR A 14 7.09 0.69 -5.44
CA THR A 14 8.50 1.10 -5.43
C THR A 14 8.76 2.12 -4.31
N GLY A 15 9.81 1.88 -3.53
CA GLY A 15 10.21 2.71 -2.40
C GLY A 15 9.60 2.28 -1.06
N LEU A 16 8.73 1.28 -1.04
CA LEU A 16 8.09 0.74 0.18
C LEU A 16 8.56 -0.69 0.52
N GLU A 17 9.49 -1.26 -0.22
CA GLU A 17 9.90 -2.65 -0.04
C GLU A 17 10.50 -2.92 1.35
N GLU A 18 11.34 -2.02 1.86
CA GLU A 18 11.88 -2.08 3.22
C GLU A 18 10.80 -1.91 4.29
N VAL A 19 9.81 -1.05 4.02
CA VAL A 19 8.67 -0.81 4.93
C VAL A 19 7.83 -2.08 5.05
N LEU A 20 7.49 -2.70 3.91
CA LEU A 20 6.75 -3.96 3.86
C LEU A 20 7.54 -5.08 4.55
N ALA A 21 8.86 -5.17 4.32
CA ALA A 21 9.69 -6.16 5.00
C ALA A 21 9.66 -5.98 6.53
N GLY A 22 9.64 -4.73 7.01
CA GLY A 22 9.42 -4.41 8.43
C GLY A 22 8.05 -4.87 8.94
N GLU A 23 6.97 -4.65 8.19
CA GLU A 23 5.64 -5.15 8.55
C GLU A 23 5.63 -6.68 8.66
N LEU A 24 6.21 -7.38 7.68
CA LEU A 24 6.25 -8.85 7.67
C LEU A 24 7.06 -9.42 8.84
N ARG A 25 8.20 -8.81 9.20
CA ARG A 25 8.97 -9.20 10.41
C ARG A 25 8.14 -9.08 11.67
N ASN A 26 7.36 -8.00 11.79
CA ASN A 26 6.45 -7.81 12.95
C ASN A 26 5.32 -8.86 12.99
N LEU A 27 5.01 -9.49 11.86
CA LEU A 27 4.05 -10.60 11.75
C LEU A 27 4.71 -11.98 11.93
N GLY A 28 5.97 -12.03 12.37
CA GLY A 28 6.68 -13.29 12.64
C GLY A 28 7.39 -13.89 11.44
N VAL A 29 7.47 -13.19 10.29
CA VAL A 29 8.26 -13.67 9.14
C VAL A 29 9.74 -13.52 9.44
N GLU A 30 10.44 -14.66 9.49
CA GLU A 30 11.89 -14.70 9.64
C GLU A 30 12.60 -14.37 8.33
N SER A 31 13.56 -13.45 8.38
CA SER A 31 14.45 -13.12 7.26
C SER A 31 13.78 -12.89 5.89
N PRO A 32 12.76 -12.00 5.78
CA PRO A 32 12.13 -11.72 4.50
C PRO A 32 13.13 -11.14 3.49
N LYS A 33 13.10 -11.65 2.27
CA LYS A 33 13.97 -11.22 1.17
C LYS A 33 13.30 -10.12 0.36
N ILE A 34 13.96 -8.98 0.26
CA ILE A 34 13.48 -7.85 -0.52
C ILE A 34 13.68 -8.11 -2.01
N LEU A 35 12.63 -7.89 -2.78
CA LEU A 35 12.60 -7.94 -4.24
C LEU A 35 12.31 -6.54 -4.79
N ARG A 36 12.32 -6.39 -6.11
CA ARG A 36 11.80 -5.17 -6.75
C ARG A 36 10.28 -5.14 -6.62
N ARG A 37 9.71 -4.14 -5.95
CA ARG A 37 8.25 -3.99 -5.72
C ARG A 37 7.61 -5.18 -4.99
N GLY A 38 8.35 -5.83 -4.10
CA GLY A 38 7.81 -6.93 -3.31
C GLY A 38 8.80 -7.49 -2.31
N VAL A 39 8.31 -8.41 -1.49
CA VAL A 39 9.08 -9.10 -0.46
C VAL A 39 8.69 -10.58 -0.51
N SER A 40 9.67 -11.47 -0.54
CA SER A 40 9.46 -12.92 -0.57
C SER A 40 9.94 -13.61 0.71
N PHE A 41 9.24 -14.66 1.13
CA PHE A 41 9.61 -15.49 2.27
C PHE A 41 9.00 -16.89 2.15
N GLU A 42 9.51 -17.84 2.93
CA GLU A 42 8.85 -19.13 3.16
C GLU A 42 7.89 -19.00 4.34
N GLY A 43 6.63 -19.36 4.16
CA GLY A 43 5.59 -19.10 5.14
C GLY A 43 4.47 -20.13 5.16
N THR A 44 3.63 -20.05 6.18
CA THR A 44 2.45 -20.90 6.37
C THR A 44 1.18 -20.16 5.95
N LEU A 45 0.05 -20.87 5.89
CA LEU A 45 -1.28 -20.25 5.66
C LEU A 45 -1.58 -19.14 6.67
N GLY A 46 -1.14 -19.29 7.92
CA GLY A 46 -1.27 -18.26 8.96
C GLY A 46 -0.50 -16.97 8.62
N HIS A 47 0.65 -17.07 7.95
CA HIS A 47 1.37 -15.88 7.47
C HIS A 47 0.63 -15.20 6.32
N VAL A 48 0.03 -15.97 5.40
CA VAL A 48 -0.78 -15.45 4.30
C VAL A 48 -1.98 -14.67 4.83
N TYR A 49 -2.73 -15.21 5.79
CA TYR A 49 -3.90 -14.54 6.36
C TYR A 49 -3.50 -13.28 7.12
N ARG A 50 -2.45 -13.34 7.95
CA ARG A 50 -1.96 -12.16 8.67
C ARG A 50 -1.42 -11.09 7.72
N ALA A 51 -0.72 -11.45 6.66
CA ALA A 51 -0.25 -10.47 5.68
C ALA A 51 -1.42 -9.75 4.99
N ASN A 52 -2.49 -10.45 4.63
CA ASN A 52 -3.70 -9.85 4.08
C ASN A 52 -4.44 -8.96 5.09
N MET A 53 -4.48 -9.37 6.36
CA MET A 53 -5.19 -8.66 7.42
C MET A 53 -4.47 -7.38 7.86
N PHE A 54 -3.16 -7.48 8.11
CA PHE A 54 -2.40 -6.48 8.86
C PHE A 54 -1.50 -5.58 8.01
N CYS A 55 -0.94 -6.06 6.89
CA CYS A 55 0.01 -5.25 6.11
C CYS A 55 -0.71 -4.06 5.47
N ARG A 56 -0.21 -2.86 5.77
CA ARG A 56 -0.72 -1.59 5.22
C ARG A 56 -0.05 -1.28 3.89
N THR A 57 1.19 -1.71 3.69
CA THR A 57 1.95 -1.43 2.47
C THR A 57 1.92 -2.54 1.43
N ALA A 58 1.16 -3.62 1.66
CA ALA A 58 0.95 -4.69 0.67
C ALA A 58 -0.12 -4.31 -0.36
N ILE A 59 0.11 -4.70 -1.62
CA ILE A 59 -0.86 -4.60 -2.74
C ILE A 59 -1.55 -5.94 -2.99
N ALA A 60 -0.81 -7.04 -2.89
CA ALA A 60 -1.31 -8.39 -3.05
C ALA A 60 -0.37 -9.38 -2.34
N VAL A 61 -0.92 -10.48 -1.85
CA VAL A 61 -0.18 -11.57 -1.21
C VAL A 61 -0.33 -12.83 -2.07
N LEU A 62 0.77 -13.30 -2.62
CA LEU A 62 0.79 -14.41 -3.58
C LEU A 62 1.40 -15.65 -2.93
N ARG A 63 0.71 -16.78 -3.00
CA ARG A 63 1.23 -18.10 -2.65
C ARG A 63 1.70 -18.79 -3.92
N GLU A 64 2.97 -19.12 -4.00
CA GLU A 64 3.49 -19.91 -5.12
C GLU A 64 2.99 -21.36 -5.01
N ILE A 65 2.50 -21.89 -6.14
CA ILE A 65 1.98 -23.27 -6.22
C ILE A 65 2.78 -24.12 -7.21
N ALA A 66 3.42 -23.50 -8.21
CA ALA A 66 4.29 -24.20 -9.14
C ALA A 66 5.38 -23.29 -9.66
N THR A 67 6.54 -23.89 -9.95
CA THR A 67 7.62 -23.25 -10.70
C THR A 67 8.15 -24.26 -11.71
N PHE A 68 8.35 -23.82 -12.95
CA PHE A 68 8.93 -24.65 -14.00
C PHE A 68 9.69 -23.81 -15.02
N THR A 69 10.64 -24.41 -15.72
CA THR A 69 11.26 -23.83 -16.91
C THR A 69 10.55 -24.31 -18.17
N PHE A 70 10.66 -23.61 -19.29
CA PHE A 70 10.07 -24.02 -20.57
C PHE A 70 10.93 -23.61 -21.76
N THR A 71 10.92 -24.40 -22.84
CA THR A 71 11.70 -24.11 -24.06
C THR A 71 10.92 -23.31 -25.09
N ASP A 72 9.62 -23.58 -25.19
CA ASP A 72 8.71 -22.97 -26.16
C ASP A 72 7.29 -22.91 -25.59
N ARG A 73 6.34 -22.50 -26.45
CA ARG A 73 4.94 -22.30 -26.05
C ARG A 73 4.20 -23.60 -25.78
N ASP A 74 4.54 -24.66 -26.50
CA ASP A 74 3.88 -25.96 -26.36
C ASP A 74 4.35 -26.61 -25.05
N ASP A 75 5.66 -26.58 -24.76
CA ASP A 75 6.21 -27.04 -23.49
C ASP A 75 5.63 -26.24 -22.31
N PHE A 76 5.51 -24.92 -22.42
CA PHE A 76 4.83 -24.08 -21.41
C PHE A 76 3.39 -24.53 -21.16
N TYR A 77 2.62 -24.72 -22.23
CA TYR A 77 1.21 -25.13 -22.13
C TYR A 77 1.08 -26.50 -21.46
N GLN A 78 1.90 -27.48 -21.85
CA GLN A 78 1.86 -28.81 -21.24
C GLN A 78 2.24 -28.76 -19.75
N LYS A 79 3.27 -27.99 -19.37
CA LYS A 79 3.67 -27.82 -17.96
C LYS A 79 2.61 -27.10 -17.13
N MET A 80 1.95 -26.08 -17.69
CA MET A 80 0.84 -25.40 -17.02
C MET A 80 -0.36 -26.33 -16.84
N ARG A 81 -0.69 -27.14 -17.85
CA ARG A 81 -1.78 -28.12 -17.79
C ARG A 81 -1.47 -29.29 -16.86
N ALA A 82 -0.19 -29.61 -16.62
CA ALA A 82 0.22 -30.69 -15.72
C ALA A 82 0.14 -30.35 -14.22
N ILE A 83 -0.09 -29.08 -13.85
CA ILE A 83 -0.32 -28.69 -12.46
C ILE A 83 -1.62 -29.35 -11.96
N GLU A 84 -1.60 -29.90 -10.74
CA GLU A 84 -2.79 -30.51 -10.11
C GLU A 84 -3.75 -29.43 -9.58
N TRP A 85 -4.45 -28.74 -10.49
CA TRP A 85 -5.27 -27.58 -10.16
C TRP A 85 -6.40 -27.87 -9.17
N ASP A 86 -6.89 -29.12 -9.11
CA ASP A 86 -7.94 -29.52 -8.17
C ASP A 86 -7.43 -29.70 -6.73
N GLU A 87 -6.12 -29.65 -6.48
CA GLU A 87 -5.59 -29.45 -5.13
C GLU A 87 -5.84 -28.03 -4.60
N HIS A 88 -6.09 -27.07 -5.50
CA HIS A 88 -6.13 -25.65 -5.17
C HIS A 88 -7.54 -25.05 -5.19
N PHE A 89 -8.35 -25.38 -6.20
CA PHE A 89 -9.74 -24.93 -6.31
C PHE A 89 -10.57 -25.90 -7.15
N THR A 90 -11.90 -25.79 -7.07
CA THR A 90 -12.81 -26.66 -7.83
C THR A 90 -13.28 -26.01 -9.14
N VAL A 91 -13.77 -26.81 -10.09
CA VAL A 91 -14.16 -26.35 -11.44
C VAL A 91 -15.30 -25.33 -11.42
N GLU A 92 -16.12 -25.31 -10.37
CA GLU A 92 -17.25 -24.37 -10.24
C GLU A 92 -16.78 -22.93 -9.97
N LYS A 93 -15.52 -22.73 -9.58
CA LYS A 93 -14.98 -21.40 -9.29
C LYS A 93 -14.65 -20.64 -10.57
N SER A 94 -15.04 -19.37 -10.62
CA SER A 94 -14.61 -18.46 -11.69
C SER A 94 -13.14 -18.08 -11.56
N ILE A 95 -12.42 -18.03 -12.68
CA ILE A 95 -10.99 -17.72 -12.74
C ILE A 95 -10.68 -16.43 -13.49
N VAL A 96 -9.55 -15.80 -13.14
CA VAL A 96 -8.90 -14.76 -13.95
C VAL A 96 -7.38 -14.91 -13.88
N ILE A 97 -6.69 -14.60 -14.99
CA ILE A 97 -5.23 -14.74 -15.09
C ILE A 97 -4.55 -13.39 -15.33
N TYR A 98 -3.69 -13.03 -14.38
CA TYR A 98 -2.79 -11.89 -14.47
C TYR A 98 -1.37 -12.34 -14.79
N SER A 99 -0.90 -12.00 -15.97
CA SER A 99 0.43 -12.39 -16.43
C SER A 99 1.40 -11.21 -16.49
N VAL A 100 2.64 -11.47 -16.13
CA VAL A 100 3.78 -10.57 -16.33
C VAL A 100 4.87 -11.34 -17.06
N ALA A 101 5.27 -10.83 -18.21
CA ALA A 101 6.36 -11.38 -19.01
C ALA A 101 7.55 -10.42 -18.94
N ALA A 102 8.71 -10.94 -18.50
CA ALA A 102 9.95 -10.20 -18.39
C ALA A 102 11.07 -10.94 -19.11
N ARG A 103 11.81 -10.24 -19.98
CA ARG A 103 13.06 -10.75 -20.60
C ARG A 103 12.91 -12.12 -21.27
N THR A 104 11.74 -12.45 -21.80
CA THR A 104 11.43 -13.73 -22.44
C THR A 104 11.28 -13.53 -23.94
N GLU A 105 11.86 -14.44 -24.72
CA GLU A 105 11.78 -14.43 -26.19
C GLU A 105 10.53 -15.19 -26.68
N VAL A 106 10.02 -16.12 -25.87
CA VAL A 106 8.86 -16.96 -26.19
C VAL A 106 7.55 -16.16 -26.16
N PHE A 107 7.43 -15.24 -25.18
CA PHE A 107 6.22 -14.44 -24.94
C PHE A 107 6.48 -12.94 -25.14
N SER A 108 6.16 -12.42 -26.33
CA SER A 108 6.27 -10.99 -26.63
C SER A 108 5.18 -10.12 -25.99
N HIS A 109 4.02 -10.71 -25.67
CA HIS A 109 2.86 -10.00 -25.13
C HIS A 109 2.22 -10.74 -23.95
N THR A 110 1.95 -10.03 -22.85
CA THR A 110 1.35 -10.59 -21.63
C THR A 110 -0.07 -11.12 -21.84
N LEU A 111 -0.82 -10.54 -22.78
CA LEU A 111 -2.18 -11.00 -23.10
C LEU A 111 -2.18 -12.44 -23.63
N PHE A 112 -1.24 -12.78 -24.51
CA PHE A 112 -1.12 -14.12 -25.06
C PHE A 112 -0.71 -15.13 -23.98
N LEU A 113 0.24 -14.75 -23.11
CA LEU A 113 0.61 -15.56 -21.95
C LEU A 113 -0.59 -15.84 -21.03
N SER A 114 -1.43 -14.84 -20.75
CA SER A 114 -2.67 -15.01 -19.97
C SER A 114 -3.66 -15.94 -20.67
N GLN A 115 -3.85 -15.81 -21.98
CA GLN A 115 -4.77 -16.66 -22.75
C GLN A 115 -4.31 -18.12 -22.74
N LEU A 116 -3.05 -18.38 -23.06
CA LEU A 116 -2.48 -19.72 -23.10
C LEU A 116 -2.53 -20.41 -21.73
N SER A 117 -2.20 -19.67 -20.66
CA SER A 117 -2.30 -20.18 -19.29
C SER A 117 -3.75 -20.54 -18.94
N LYS A 118 -4.72 -19.71 -19.37
CA LYS A 118 -6.15 -19.90 -19.07
C LYS A 118 -6.69 -21.11 -19.83
N ASP A 119 -6.28 -21.30 -21.08
CA ASP A 119 -6.66 -22.47 -21.85
C ASP A 119 -6.07 -23.75 -21.22
N ALA A 120 -4.81 -23.73 -20.76
CA ALA A 120 -4.20 -24.87 -20.06
C ALA A 120 -4.94 -25.25 -18.77
N VAL A 121 -5.32 -24.28 -17.94
CA VAL A 121 -6.11 -24.49 -16.71
C VAL A 121 -7.50 -25.04 -17.06
N ALA A 122 -8.18 -24.44 -18.04
CA ALA A 122 -9.52 -24.86 -18.43
C ALA A 122 -9.51 -26.28 -19.02
N ASP A 123 -8.49 -26.62 -19.79
CA ASP A 123 -8.35 -27.94 -20.38
C ASP A 123 -8.01 -29.00 -19.34
N TYR A 124 -7.20 -28.68 -18.32
CA TYR A 124 -7.00 -29.57 -17.17
C TYR A 124 -8.35 -30.00 -16.54
N PHE A 125 -9.20 -29.04 -16.19
CA PHE A 125 -10.51 -29.35 -15.59
C PHE A 125 -11.43 -30.09 -16.57
N ARG A 126 -11.43 -29.70 -17.85
CA ARG A 126 -12.25 -30.37 -18.87
C ARG A 126 -11.89 -31.83 -18.99
N ASP A 127 -10.60 -32.14 -18.98
CA ASP A 127 -10.14 -33.51 -19.19
C ASP A 127 -10.37 -34.39 -17.95
N LYS A 128 -10.41 -33.78 -16.75
CA LYS A 128 -10.65 -34.47 -15.48
C LYS A 128 -12.14 -34.60 -15.10
N THR A 129 -12.95 -33.59 -15.44
CA THR A 129 -14.34 -33.45 -14.95
C THR A 129 -15.38 -33.36 -16.06
N GLY A 130 -14.98 -33.11 -17.31
CA GLY A 130 -15.87 -32.79 -18.42
C GLY A 130 -16.30 -31.32 -18.48
N GLU A 131 -15.99 -30.53 -17.46
CA GLU A 131 -16.40 -29.12 -17.32
C GLU A 131 -15.22 -28.15 -17.35
N ARG A 132 -15.50 -26.87 -17.59
CA ARG A 132 -14.50 -25.80 -17.59
C ARG A 132 -14.86 -24.74 -16.56
N PRO A 133 -13.88 -24.19 -15.82
CA PRO A 133 -14.14 -23.04 -14.98
C PRO A 133 -14.57 -21.85 -15.82
N SER A 134 -15.53 -21.09 -15.29
CA SER A 134 -15.97 -19.85 -15.91
C SER A 134 -14.90 -18.76 -15.77
N VAL A 135 -14.94 -17.74 -16.63
CA VAL A 135 -14.00 -16.61 -16.57
C VAL A 135 -14.76 -15.36 -16.19
N ASP A 136 -14.36 -14.71 -15.10
CA ASP A 136 -14.89 -13.44 -14.64
C ASP A 136 -13.74 -12.46 -14.41
N LYS A 137 -13.73 -11.32 -15.09
CA LYS A 137 -12.62 -10.35 -14.97
C LYS A 137 -12.76 -9.43 -13.76
N ASP A 138 -13.97 -9.28 -13.25
CA ASP A 138 -14.31 -8.30 -12.24
C ASP A 138 -14.45 -8.97 -10.87
N GLU A 139 -15.18 -10.08 -10.82
CA GLU A 139 -15.55 -10.79 -9.58
C GLU A 139 -15.04 -12.24 -9.54
N ALA A 140 -13.93 -12.55 -10.25
CA ALA A 140 -13.31 -13.88 -10.17
C ALA A 140 -13.03 -14.33 -8.75
N GLN A 141 -13.48 -15.55 -8.43
CA GLN A 141 -13.25 -16.21 -7.16
C GLN A 141 -11.81 -16.67 -6.99
N ILE A 142 -11.16 -17.04 -8.10
CA ILE A 142 -9.77 -17.49 -8.14
C ILE A 142 -8.97 -16.58 -9.06
N ARG A 143 -7.90 -16.02 -8.52
CA ARG A 143 -6.98 -15.13 -9.25
C ARG A 143 -5.62 -15.80 -9.35
N LEU A 144 -5.20 -16.07 -10.59
CA LEU A 144 -3.91 -16.69 -10.88
C LEU A 144 -2.91 -15.61 -11.30
N ASN A 145 -1.73 -15.62 -10.69
CA ASN A 145 -0.60 -14.79 -11.09
C ASN A 145 0.45 -15.63 -11.81
N ILE A 146 0.72 -15.29 -13.07
CA ILE A 146 1.73 -15.98 -13.89
C ILE A 146 2.89 -15.01 -14.10
N TYR A 147 4.04 -15.33 -13.53
CA TYR A 147 5.25 -14.54 -13.70
C TYR A 147 6.26 -15.32 -14.53
N VAL A 148 6.54 -14.82 -15.73
CA VAL A 148 7.59 -15.34 -16.59
C VAL A 148 8.78 -14.39 -16.56
N ASN A 149 9.95 -14.92 -16.25
CA ASN A 149 11.22 -14.24 -16.43
C ASN A 149 12.19 -15.14 -17.19
N GLN A 150 12.60 -14.72 -18.39
CA GLN A 150 13.35 -15.54 -19.33
C GLN A 150 12.57 -16.82 -19.69
N ASP A 151 13.11 -17.99 -19.36
CA ASP A 151 12.55 -19.32 -19.58
C ASP A 151 11.91 -19.92 -18.32
N ARG A 152 11.87 -19.16 -17.20
CA ARG A 152 11.29 -19.61 -15.94
C ARG A 152 9.90 -19.01 -15.73
N CYS A 153 8.94 -19.87 -15.43
CA CYS A 153 7.58 -19.54 -15.01
C CYS A 153 7.40 -19.80 -13.51
N VAL A 154 6.75 -18.85 -12.82
CA VAL A 154 6.22 -19.01 -11.47
C VAL A 154 4.71 -18.81 -11.53
N VAL A 155 3.98 -19.76 -10.97
CA VAL A 155 2.52 -19.76 -10.89
C VAL A 155 2.13 -19.56 -9.43
N SER A 156 1.27 -18.59 -9.16
CA SER A 156 0.81 -18.27 -7.81
C SER A 156 -0.69 -18.07 -7.73
N LEU A 157 -1.27 -18.45 -6.60
CA LEU A 157 -2.61 -18.02 -6.21
C LEU A 157 -2.53 -16.66 -5.52
N ASP A 158 -3.35 -15.70 -5.96
CA ASP A 158 -3.52 -14.42 -5.27
C ASP A 158 -4.56 -14.57 -4.15
N SER A 159 -4.08 -14.49 -2.91
CA SER A 159 -4.88 -14.65 -1.70
C SER A 159 -5.70 -13.40 -1.36
N SER A 160 -5.31 -12.24 -1.88
CA SER A 160 -5.94 -10.96 -1.57
C SER A 160 -7.23 -10.74 -2.33
N GLY A 161 -7.26 -11.15 -3.61
CA GLY A 161 -8.38 -10.91 -4.51
C GLY A 161 -8.31 -9.51 -5.10
N ASP A 162 -9.26 -8.67 -4.73
CA ASP A 162 -9.19 -7.25 -5.06
C ASP A 162 -7.92 -6.62 -4.46
N PRO A 163 -7.19 -5.72 -5.16
CA PRO A 163 -5.95 -5.15 -4.64
C PRO A 163 -6.12 -4.60 -3.23
N LEU A 164 -5.15 -4.87 -2.36
CA LEU A 164 -5.28 -4.59 -0.93
C LEU A 164 -5.52 -3.11 -0.66
N PHE A 165 -5.01 -2.17 -1.47
CA PHE A 165 -5.27 -0.72 -1.30
C PHE A 165 -6.77 -0.39 -1.23
N LYS A 166 -7.64 -1.20 -1.86
CA LYS A 166 -9.09 -1.11 -1.67
C LYS A 166 -9.45 -1.64 -0.27
N ARG A 167 -9.37 -0.79 0.75
CA ARG A 167 -9.66 -1.21 2.14
C ARG A 167 -11.14 -1.48 2.36
N GLY A 168 -12.01 -0.79 1.62
CA GLY A 168 -13.47 -0.89 1.73
C GLY A 168 -14.17 0.43 2.07
N TYR A 169 -13.43 1.46 2.53
CA TYR A 169 -14.04 2.73 2.96
C TYR A 169 -14.31 3.73 1.83
N ARG A 170 -13.68 3.56 0.65
CA ARG A 170 -13.83 4.49 -0.48
C ARG A 170 -14.95 4.03 -1.40
N ARG A 171 -16.04 4.81 -1.50
CA ARG A 171 -17.18 4.52 -2.40
C ARG A 171 -17.11 5.25 -3.75
N GLU A 172 -16.50 6.44 -3.80
CA GLU A 172 -16.49 7.29 -5.00
C GLU A 172 -15.09 7.35 -5.63
N GLY A 173 -15.01 7.00 -6.92
CA GLY A 173 -13.82 7.14 -7.77
C GLY A 173 -13.63 8.59 -8.22
N GLY A 174 -13.24 9.48 -7.32
CA GLY A 174 -12.73 10.81 -7.68
C GLY A 174 -11.43 10.70 -8.51
N GLY A 175 -11.09 11.74 -9.27
CA GLY A 175 -9.92 11.74 -10.15
C GLY A 175 -8.60 11.43 -9.43
N ALA A 176 -7.89 10.40 -9.93
CA ALA A 176 -6.65 9.77 -9.41
C ALA A 176 -6.16 10.30 -8.03
N PRO A 177 -6.79 9.88 -6.92
CA PRO A 177 -6.30 10.13 -5.58
C PRO A 177 -5.06 9.26 -5.31
N LEU A 178 -4.22 9.74 -4.39
CA LEU A 178 -3.18 8.92 -3.77
C LEU A 178 -3.83 7.63 -3.24
N ASN A 179 -3.32 6.47 -3.65
CA ASN A 179 -3.85 5.20 -3.15
C ASN A 179 -3.46 4.97 -1.67
N GLU A 180 -4.22 4.12 -1.01
CA GLU A 180 -4.16 3.86 0.42
C GLU A 180 -2.84 3.21 0.85
N VAL A 181 -2.28 2.34 0.00
CA VAL A 181 -0.97 1.70 0.22
C VAL A 181 0.14 2.75 0.25
N LEU A 182 0.14 3.67 -0.72
CA LEU A 182 1.12 4.75 -0.78
C LEU A 182 0.94 5.70 0.40
N ALA A 183 -0.29 6.09 0.72
CA ALA A 183 -0.57 6.95 1.85
C ALA A 183 -0.02 6.37 3.17
N ALA A 184 -0.34 5.12 3.47
CA ALA A 184 0.19 4.40 4.62
C ALA A 184 1.72 4.31 4.59
N GLY A 185 2.30 3.93 3.45
CA GLY A 185 3.74 3.83 3.28
C GLY A 185 4.47 5.15 3.53
N LEU A 186 3.91 6.28 3.07
CA LEU A 186 4.50 7.60 3.31
C LEU A 186 4.39 8.04 4.77
N ILE A 187 3.29 7.74 5.45
CA ILE A 187 3.16 7.97 6.90
C ILE A 187 4.22 7.16 7.65
N MET A 188 4.42 5.89 7.30
CA MET A 188 5.44 5.04 7.92
C MET A 188 6.86 5.52 7.61
N LEU A 189 7.16 5.89 6.37
CA LEU A 189 8.44 6.47 5.97
C LEU A 189 8.74 7.80 6.66
N SER A 190 7.71 8.58 6.99
CA SER A 190 7.88 9.82 7.74
C SER A 190 8.47 9.54 9.13
N GLY A 191 8.20 8.37 9.72
CA GLY A 191 8.57 8.06 11.09
C GLY A 191 7.63 8.69 12.11
N TRP A 192 6.36 8.93 11.74
CA TRP A 192 5.34 9.31 12.70
C TRP A 192 5.21 8.24 13.79
N ASP A 193 5.27 8.68 15.04
CA ASP A 193 5.30 7.85 16.24
C ASP A 193 3.94 7.25 16.62
N LYS A 194 2.87 7.65 15.90
CA LYS A 194 1.49 7.30 16.23
C LYS A 194 1.14 7.72 17.67
N GLN A 195 1.67 8.85 18.13
CA GLN A 195 1.41 9.42 19.46
C GLN A 195 1.30 10.95 19.42
N SER A 196 2.08 11.59 18.54
CA SER A 196 2.03 13.03 18.29
C SER A 196 0.89 13.42 17.36
N ASN A 197 0.50 14.70 17.38
CA ASN A 197 -0.57 15.22 16.50
C ASN A 197 -0.28 14.92 15.03
N PHE A 198 -1.32 14.67 14.25
CA PHE A 198 -1.21 14.46 12.80
C PHE A 198 -2.13 15.44 12.07
N VAL A 199 -1.59 16.16 11.09
CA VAL A 199 -2.30 17.20 10.35
C VAL A 199 -2.19 16.93 8.85
N ASP A 200 -3.33 16.97 8.17
CA ASP A 200 -3.47 16.81 6.72
C ASP A 200 -4.31 18.00 6.20
N PRO A 201 -3.70 19.18 5.99
CA PRO A 201 -4.41 20.42 5.72
C PRO A 201 -4.68 20.67 4.22
N MET A 202 -4.40 19.65 3.39
CA MET A 202 -4.81 19.56 1.98
C MET A 202 -5.35 18.14 1.73
N CYS A 203 -6.31 17.72 2.55
CA CYS A 203 -6.64 16.30 2.74
C CYS A 203 -7.25 15.63 1.52
N GLY A 204 -7.79 16.39 0.56
CA GLY A 204 -8.54 15.80 -0.53
C GLY A 204 -9.66 14.93 0.04
N SER A 205 -9.75 13.69 -0.47
CA SER A 205 -10.70 12.68 0.03
C SER A 205 -10.38 12.10 1.42
N GLY A 206 -9.38 12.62 2.13
CA GLY A 206 -9.00 12.22 3.49
C GLY A 206 -8.06 11.02 3.59
N THR A 207 -7.38 10.61 2.53
CA THR A 207 -6.62 9.33 2.51
C THR A 207 -5.53 9.28 3.59
N PHE A 208 -4.69 10.31 3.73
CA PHE A 208 -3.68 10.32 4.80
C PHE A 208 -4.30 10.33 6.18
N SER A 209 -5.33 11.16 6.38
CA SER A 209 -6.05 11.26 7.65
C SER A 209 -6.66 9.93 8.07
N ILE A 210 -7.27 9.19 7.13
CA ILE A 210 -7.87 7.88 7.39
C ILE A 210 -6.78 6.86 7.73
N GLU A 211 -5.73 6.72 6.92
CA GLU A 211 -4.65 5.77 7.20
C GLU A 211 -3.94 6.09 8.52
N ALA A 212 -3.74 7.38 8.85
CA ALA A 212 -3.23 7.80 10.15
C ALA A 212 -4.17 7.42 11.29
N GLY A 213 -5.49 7.58 11.10
CA GLY A 213 -6.51 7.16 12.07
C GLY A 213 -6.55 5.65 12.28
N LEU A 214 -6.41 4.85 11.22
CA LEU A 214 -6.30 3.39 11.33
C LEU A 214 -5.03 2.99 12.07
N MET A 215 -3.89 3.63 11.80
CA MET A 215 -2.63 3.38 12.50
C MET A 215 -2.69 3.78 13.98
N ALA A 216 -3.25 4.96 14.29
CA ALA A 216 -3.38 5.47 15.65
C ALA A 216 -4.24 4.56 16.54
N ASN A 217 -5.33 4.03 16.00
CA ASN A 217 -6.25 3.13 16.71
C ASN A 217 -5.86 1.65 16.56
N ASN A 218 -4.72 1.37 15.94
CA ASN A 218 -4.24 0.03 15.62
C ASN A 218 -5.29 -0.86 14.93
N ILE A 219 -6.10 -0.27 14.05
CA ILE A 219 -7.10 -0.98 13.26
C ILE A 219 -6.39 -1.62 12.07
N ALA A 220 -6.49 -2.94 11.94
CA ALA A 220 -5.94 -3.69 10.81
C ALA A 220 -6.66 -3.29 9.51
N PRO A 221 -5.94 -2.91 8.43
CA PRO A 221 -6.56 -2.43 7.19
C PRO A 221 -7.45 -3.48 6.53
N GLY A 222 -7.10 -4.76 6.65
CA GLY A 222 -7.88 -5.88 6.12
C GLY A 222 -9.21 -6.10 6.84
N SER A 223 -9.37 -5.61 8.08
CA SER A 223 -10.63 -5.75 8.84
C SER A 223 -11.79 -4.92 8.29
N LEU A 224 -11.49 -3.97 7.38
CA LEU A 224 -12.50 -3.18 6.67
C LEU A 224 -13.00 -3.87 5.38
N ARG A 225 -12.35 -4.95 4.97
CA ARG A 225 -12.70 -5.68 3.75
C ARG A 225 -13.81 -6.69 4.03
N ARG A 226 -14.65 -6.92 3.03
CA ARG A 226 -15.75 -7.90 3.12
C ARG A 226 -15.26 -9.34 3.03
N HIS A 227 -14.30 -9.60 2.15
CA HIS A 227 -13.75 -10.92 1.90
C HIS A 227 -12.33 -10.84 1.33
N PHE A 228 -11.65 -11.97 1.32
CA PHE A 228 -10.40 -12.23 0.62
C PHE A 228 -10.55 -13.39 -0.36
N SER A 229 -9.70 -13.44 -1.39
CA SER A 229 -9.74 -14.50 -2.41
C SER A 229 -9.41 -15.88 -1.85
N PHE A 230 -8.55 -15.96 -0.82
CA PHE A 230 -8.21 -17.24 -0.17
C PHE A 230 -9.41 -17.97 0.45
N GLU A 231 -10.54 -17.29 0.68
CA GLU A 231 -11.77 -17.92 1.18
C GLU A 231 -12.41 -18.87 0.14
N ASN A 232 -11.95 -18.82 -1.13
CA ASN A 232 -12.40 -19.72 -2.20
C ASN A 232 -11.45 -20.91 -2.46
N TRP A 233 -10.33 -21.01 -1.73
CA TRP A 233 -9.35 -22.09 -1.94
C TRP A 233 -9.78 -23.39 -1.26
N ASN A 234 -9.34 -24.52 -1.79
CA ASN A 234 -9.69 -25.84 -1.24
C ASN A 234 -9.14 -26.06 0.18
N ASP A 235 -8.01 -25.43 0.51
CA ASP A 235 -7.40 -25.48 1.85
C ASP A 235 -7.72 -24.26 2.72
N PHE A 236 -8.83 -23.57 2.43
CA PHE A 236 -9.31 -22.49 3.28
C PHE A 236 -9.61 -22.97 4.71
N ASP A 237 -9.00 -22.32 5.70
CA ASP A 237 -9.20 -22.59 7.12
C ASP A 237 -9.98 -21.45 7.77
N ALA A 238 -11.30 -21.65 7.92
CA ALA A 238 -12.18 -20.66 8.55
C ALA A 238 -11.83 -20.39 10.02
N GLY A 239 -11.37 -21.39 10.77
CA GLY A 239 -11.00 -21.25 12.18
C GLY A 239 -9.74 -20.42 12.36
N LEU A 240 -8.76 -20.62 11.46
CA LEU A 240 -7.55 -19.80 11.41
C LEU A 240 -7.87 -18.34 11.03
N LEU A 241 -8.75 -18.12 10.05
CA LEU A 241 -9.18 -16.76 9.69
C LEU A 241 -9.86 -16.07 10.87
N GLU A 242 -10.73 -16.77 11.60
CA GLU A 242 -11.42 -16.21 12.77
C GLU A 242 -10.43 -15.87 13.88
N THR A 243 -9.43 -16.72 14.10
CA THR A 243 -8.32 -16.42 15.02
C THR A 243 -7.60 -15.13 14.64
N VAL A 244 -7.27 -14.94 13.36
CA VAL A 244 -6.61 -13.73 12.85
C VAL A 244 -7.51 -12.50 12.95
N ARG A 245 -8.83 -12.64 12.75
CA ARG A 245 -9.81 -11.55 12.97
C ARG A 245 -9.89 -11.16 14.44
N GLN A 246 -9.90 -12.13 15.35
CA GLN A 246 -9.89 -11.88 16.79
C GLN A 246 -8.60 -11.17 17.21
N GLU A 247 -7.44 -11.62 16.74
CA GLU A 247 -6.15 -10.93 16.94
C GLU A 247 -6.22 -9.46 16.50
N ALA A 248 -6.81 -9.20 15.33
CA ALA A 248 -6.96 -7.83 14.82
C ALA A 248 -7.92 -6.97 15.65
N ASN A 249 -8.91 -7.57 16.29
CA ASN A 249 -9.85 -6.87 17.15
C ASN A 249 -9.26 -6.58 18.53
N ASP A 250 -8.58 -7.57 19.13
CA ASP A 250 -7.94 -7.48 20.45
C ASP A 250 -6.82 -6.43 20.50
N GLN A 251 -6.17 -6.19 19.37
CA GLN A 251 -5.10 -5.22 19.25
C GLN A 251 -5.58 -3.76 19.08
N ARG A 252 -6.88 -3.52 18.90
CA ARG A 252 -7.42 -2.18 18.70
C ARG A 252 -7.28 -1.34 19.97
N VAL A 253 -7.01 -0.06 19.79
CA VAL A 253 -6.92 0.91 20.88
C VAL A 253 -7.79 2.12 20.57
N ASN A 254 -8.37 2.72 21.60
CA ASN A 254 -9.07 4.00 21.46
C ASN A 254 -8.07 5.14 21.65
N SER A 255 -7.48 5.58 20.54
CA SER A 255 -6.45 6.61 20.54
C SER A 255 -7.04 8.00 20.78
N ARG A 256 -6.37 8.77 21.65
CA ARG A 256 -6.71 10.18 21.93
C ARG A 256 -5.90 11.17 21.09
N ILE A 257 -5.14 10.68 20.13
CA ILE A 257 -4.29 11.50 19.27
C ILE A 257 -5.17 12.45 18.47
N THR A 258 -4.74 13.71 18.38
CA THR A 258 -5.45 14.67 17.53
C THR A 258 -5.02 14.46 16.08
N ILE A 259 -5.98 14.03 15.26
CA ILE A 259 -5.86 14.00 13.80
C ILE A 259 -6.75 15.09 13.22
N MET A 260 -6.17 16.03 12.49
CA MET A 260 -6.88 17.13 11.83
C MET A 260 -6.75 17.02 10.31
N ALA A 261 -7.87 17.13 9.62
CA ALA A 261 -7.97 17.09 8.18
C ALA A 261 -8.65 18.35 7.68
N SER A 262 -8.11 18.99 6.64
CA SER A 262 -8.72 20.18 6.05
C SER A 262 -8.51 20.26 4.54
N ASP A 263 -9.48 20.86 3.86
CA ASP A 263 -9.43 21.19 2.45
C ASP A 263 -10.30 22.43 2.17
N LEU A 264 -9.98 23.19 1.12
CA LEU A 264 -10.72 24.39 0.73
C LEU A 264 -12.07 24.03 0.06
N ASN A 265 -12.11 22.89 -0.64
CA ASN A 265 -13.24 22.51 -1.47
C ASN A 265 -14.32 21.76 -0.68
N ALA A 266 -15.50 22.37 -0.55
CA ALA A 266 -16.64 21.80 0.18
C ALA A 266 -17.06 20.41 -0.32
N LYS A 267 -17.08 20.19 -1.64
CA LYS A 267 -17.46 18.88 -2.22
C LYS A 267 -16.48 17.79 -1.80
N ILE A 268 -15.20 18.12 -1.73
CA ILE A 268 -14.14 17.20 -1.33
C ILE A 268 -14.21 16.89 0.16
N ILE A 269 -14.52 17.89 0.99
CA ILE A 269 -14.81 17.70 2.42
C ILE A 269 -15.98 16.74 2.63
N ASP A 270 -17.05 16.84 1.84
CA ASP A 270 -18.18 15.92 1.96
C ASP A 270 -17.78 14.48 1.60
N ILE A 271 -16.95 14.29 0.57
CA ILE A 271 -16.38 12.97 0.22
C ILE A 271 -15.49 12.44 1.35
N ALA A 272 -14.60 13.27 1.90
CA ALA A 272 -13.74 12.90 3.02
C ALA A 272 -14.56 12.49 4.24
N ARG A 273 -15.64 13.22 4.56
CA ARG A 273 -16.55 12.88 5.66
C ARG A 273 -17.19 11.51 5.48
N LYS A 274 -17.69 11.20 4.27
CA LYS A 274 -18.24 9.87 3.96
C LYS A 274 -17.18 8.77 4.13
N ASN A 275 -15.99 8.97 3.58
CA ASN A 275 -14.90 7.98 3.69
C ASN A 275 -14.46 7.75 5.15
N ILE A 276 -14.37 8.82 5.97
CA ILE A 276 -14.06 8.72 7.40
C ILE A 276 -15.14 7.92 8.14
N MET A 277 -16.41 8.12 7.78
CA MET A 277 -17.53 7.37 8.33
C MET A 277 -17.46 5.88 7.97
N GLU A 278 -17.24 5.55 6.70
CA GLU A 278 -17.11 4.15 6.26
C GLU A 278 -15.86 3.46 6.83
N ALA A 279 -14.80 4.20 7.13
CA ALA A 279 -13.63 3.67 7.84
C ALA A 279 -13.87 3.46 9.36
N GLY A 280 -15.04 3.85 9.88
CA GLY A 280 -15.34 3.76 11.31
C GLY A 280 -14.59 4.77 12.18
N LEU A 281 -14.14 5.89 11.61
CA LEU A 281 -13.26 6.86 12.27
C LEU A 281 -13.96 8.19 12.61
N MET A 282 -15.30 8.23 12.60
CA MET A 282 -16.05 9.39 13.08
C MET A 282 -15.70 9.68 14.55
N GLY A 283 -15.38 10.94 14.84
CA GLY A 283 -14.92 11.36 16.17
C GLY A 283 -13.41 11.22 16.40
N HIS A 284 -12.71 10.38 15.63
CA HIS A 284 -11.24 10.28 15.70
C HIS A 284 -10.53 11.30 14.80
N ILE A 285 -11.19 11.75 13.72
CA ILE A 285 -10.64 12.72 12.77
C ILE A 285 -11.47 14.01 12.81
N LYS A 286 -10.82 15.14 13.10
CA LYS A 286 -11.42 16.47 13.05
C LYS A 286 -11.31 17.03 11.63
N LEU A 287 -12.40 16.93 10.89
CA LEU A 287 -12.50 17.42 9.51
C LEU A 287 -13.03 18.86 9.49
N GLN A 288 -12.35 19.75 8.78
CA GLN A 288 -12.72 21.17 8.67
C GLN A 288 -12.60 21.66 7.23
N ARG A 289 -13.37 22.69 6.87
CA ARG A 289 -13.20 23.40 5.61
C ARG A 289 -12.38 24.66 5.85
N GLN A 290 -11.08 24.57 5.65
CA GLN A 290 -10.15 25.68 5.84
C GLN A 290 -9.00 25.57 4.85
N GLU A 291 -8.54 26.74 4.38
CA GLU A 291 -7.37 26.83 3.52
C GLU A 291 -6.08 26.61 4.32
N PHE A 292 -5.16 25.81 3.77
CA PHE A 292 -3.86 25.51 4.37
C PHE A 292 -3.08 26.77 4.81
N PHE A 293 -3.03 27.81 3.97
CA PHE A 293 -2.26 29.03 4.23
C PHE A 293 -2.75 29.80 5.47
N ASN A 294 -4.01 29.60 5.84
CA ASN A 294 -4.66 30.21 7.00
C ASN A 294 -4.87 29.21 8.15
N PHE A 295 -4.43 27.96 7.99
CA PHE A 295 -4.57 26.90 8.98
C PHE A 295 -3.48 27.00 10.05
N HIS A 296 -3.88 26.79 11.31
CA HIS A 296 -2.98 26.75 12.45
C HIS A 296 -3.07 25.35 13.10
N PRO A 297 -1.94 24.62 13.20
CA PRO A 297 -1.92 23.31 13.82
C PRO A 297 -2.14 23.41 15.34
N PRO A 298 -2.59 22.31 15.98
CA PRO A 298 -2.72 22.26 17.43
C PRO A 298 -1.36 22.45 18.12
N ALA A 299 -1.37 22.93 19.37
CA ALA A 299 -0.14 23.02 20.16
C ALA A 299 0.41 21.62 20.49
N GLY A 300 1.70 21.56 20.84
CA GLY A 300 2.38 20.31 21.24
C GLY A 300 3.20 19.63 20.15
N GLY A 301 3.28 20.22 18.95
CA GLY A 301 4.07 19.67 17.84
C GLY A 301 3.42 18.45 17.20
N GLY A 302 4.14 17.81 16.28
CA GLY A 302 3.70 16.58 15.61
C GLY A 302 4.07 16.55 14.13
N TRP A 303 3.18 16.00 13.32
CA TRP A 303 3.39 15.78 11.89
C TRP A 303 2.36 16.51 11.05
N VAL A 304 2.83 17.12 9.96
CA VAL A 304 1.98 17.58 8.86
C VAL A 304 2.38 16.83 7.60
N ILE A 305 1.44 16.17 6.92
CA ILE A 305 1.71 15.50 5.65
C ILE A 305 0.86 16.14 4.56
N LEU A 306 1.50 16.48 3.44
CA LEU A 306 0.89 17.20 2.33
C LEU A 306 1.03 16.40 1.04
N ASN A 307 -0.05 16.37 0.27
CA ASN A 307 -0.06 16.03 -1.15
C ASN A 307 -0.60 17.24 -1.93
N PRO A 308 0.21 18.32 -2.09
CA PRO A 308 -0.22 19.50 -2.80
C PRO A 308 -0.62 19.16 -4.24
N PRO A 309 -1.44 19.99 -4.90
CA PRO A 309 -1.74 19.77 -6.31
C PRO A 309 -0.45 19.87 -7.16
N TYR A 310 -0.26 18.92 -8.06
CA TYR A 310 0.84 18.89 -9.04
C TYR A 310 0.37 18.30 -10.39
N GLY A 311 1.19 18.46 -11.42
CA GLY A 311 0.92 17.96 -12.77
C GLY A 311 -0.13 18.80 -13.52
N GLU A 312 -0.96 18.15 -14.34
CA GLU A 312 -2.01 18.80 -15.15
C GLU A 312 -3.16 19.43 -14.33
N ARG A 313 -3.16 19.23 -13.01
CA ARG A 313 -4.18 19.76 -12.09
C ARG A 313 -3.98 21.23 -11.70
N MET A 314 -2.88 21.85 -12.15
CA MET A 314 -2.55 23.26 -11.92
C MET A 314 -2.14 23.92 -13.23
N GLN A 315 -2.57 25.17 -13.45
CA GLN A 315 -1.96 26.01 -14.49
C GLN A 315 -0.49 26.21 -14.11
N LYS A 316 0.43 25.88 -15.04
CA LYS A 316 1.87 25.75 -14.77
C LYS A 316 2.55 27.06 -14.33
N GLU A 317 1.89 28.20 -14.55
CA GLU A 317 2.50 29.53 -14.45
C GLU A 317 2.79 30.00 -13.01
N ASN A 318 2.09 29.49 -11.98
CA ASN A 318 2.25 29.94 -10.57
C ASN A 318 2.80 28.89 -9.59
N LEU A 319 3.31 27.75 -10.07
CA LEU A 319 3.78 26.65 -9.21
C LEU A 319 4.95 27.06 -8.27
N PRO A 320 6.02 27.74 -8.72
CA PRO A 320 7.12 28.11 -7.82
C PRO A 320 6.70 29.01 -6.67
N GLU A 321 5.80 29.98 -6.90
CA GLU A 321 5.28 30.88 -5.86
C GLU A 321 4.36 30.16 -4.88
N PHE A 322 3.54 29.24 -5.38
CA PHE A 322 2.72 28.38 -4.54
C PHE A 322 3.56 27.52 -3.59
N TYR A 323 4.61 26.87 -4.11
CA TYR A 323 5.53 26.07 -3.27
C TYR A 323 6.35 26.93 -2.30
N ARG A 324 6.70 28.16 -2.68
CA ARG A 324 7.30 29.13 -1.75
C ARG A 324 6.36 29.47 -0.59
N SER A 325 5.10 29.75 -0.92
CA SER A 325 4.05 30.03 0.07
C SER A 325 3.81 28.85 1.01
N ILE A 326 3.94 27.61 0.51
CA ILE A 326 3.93 26.40 1.35
C ILE A 326 5.07 26.45 2.36
N GLY A 327 6.29 26.68 1.90
CA GLY A 327 7.47 26.78 2.77
C GLY A 327 7.34 27.86 3.84
N ASP A 328 6.86 29.04 3.46
CA ASP A 328 6.69 30.18 4.38
C ASP A 328 5.60 29.90 5.42
N THR A 329 4.50 29.26 5.02
CA THR A 329 3.42 28.85 5.93
C THR A 329 3.90 27.80 6.92
N LEU A 330 4.65 26.79 6.47
CA LEU A 330 5.22 25.78 7.36
C LEU A 330 6.16 26.41 8.40
N LYS A 331 7.03 27.34 7.99
CA LYS A 331 7.94 28.05 8.91
C LYS A 331 7.19 28.90 9.94
N LYS A 332 6.12 29.59 9.51
CA LYS A 332 5.36 30.52 10.35
C LYS A 332 4.42 29.79 11.32
N ASN A 333 3.65 28.83 10.82
CA ASN A 333 2.51 28.27 11.55
C ASN A 333 2.81 26.91 12.19
N TYR A 334 3.86 26.20 11.77
CA TYR A 334 4.15 24.84 12.22
C TYR A 334 5.49 24.69 12.98
N PRO A 335 5.91 25.63 13.85
CA PRO A 335 7.09 25.39 14.69
C PRO A 335 6.87 24.19 15.62
N GLY A 336 7.87 23.30 15.71
CA GLY A 336 7.78 22.08 16.52
C GLY A 336 7.13 20.90 15.80
N TYR A 337 6.79 21.05 14.53
CA TYR A 337 6.31 19.96 13.67
C TYR A 337 7.41 19.41 12.77
N LYS A 338 7.16 18.24 12.20
CA LYS A 338 7.85 17.72 11.01
C LYS A 338 6.88 17.71 9.84
N ALA A 339 7.37 18.03 8.65
CA ALA A 339 6.56 18.08 7.43
C ALA A 339 6.96 16.99 6.44
N GLY A 340 6.00 16.17 6.01
CA GLY A 340 6.14 15.25 4.88
C GLY A 340 5.46 15.85 3.64
N ILE A 341 6.14 15.91 2.49
CA ILE A 341 5.55 16.44 1.25
C ILE A 341 5.83 15.47 0.10
N ILE A 342 4.78 15.02 -0.58
CA ILE A 342 4.88 14.28 -1.84
C ILE A 342 4.61 15.22 -3.02
N THR A 343 5.45 15.18 -4.05
CA THR A 343 5.23 15.91 -5.31
C THR A 343 5.94 15.25 -6.50
N SER A 344 5.39 15.42 -7.70
CA SER A 344 6.08 15.12 -8.96
C SER A 344 6.85 16.31 -9.55
N ASP A 345 6.66 17.53 -9.02
CA ASP A 345 7.28 18.76 -9.54
C ASP A 345 8.60 19.07 -8.79
N ILE A 346 9.68 18.47 -9.27
CA ILE A 346 11.02 18.62 -8.66
C ILE A 346 11.58 20.05 -8.79
N PRO A 347 11.35 20.80 -9.88
CA PRO A 347 11.72 22.21 -9.95
C PRO A 347 11.00 23.08 -8.91
N ALA A 348 9.66 23.04 -8.84
CA ALA A 348 8.88 23.89 -7.92
C ALA A 348 9.17 23.56 -6.45
N MET A 349 9.46 22.30 -6.16
CA MET A 349 9.90 21.83 -4.84
C MET A 349 11.12 22.59 -4.28
N LYS A 350 12.04 23.08 -5.12
CA LYS A 350 13.18 23.88 -4.65
C LYS A 350 12.73 25.20 -4.01
N SER A 351 11.56 25.71 -4.38
CA SER A 351 11.01 26.97 -3.87
C SER A 351 10.49 26.88 -2.44
N ILE A 352 10.29 25.68 -1.87
CA ILE A 352 9.90 25.49 -0.46
C ILE A 352 10.92 26.16 0.49
N GLY A 353 12.19 26.24 0.08
CA GLY A 353 13.22 26.93 0.88
C GLY A 353 13.46 26.29 2.25
N LEU A 354 13.23 24.98 2.36
CA LEU A 354 13.55 24.13 3.50
C LEU A 354 14.49 23.01 3.04
N LYS A 355 15.42 22.60 3.90
CA LYS A 355 16.34 21.50 3.61
C LYS A 355 15.70 20.18 4.07
N PRO A 356 15.51 19.20 3.18
CA PRO A 356 14.94 17.92 3.58
C PRO A 356 15.95 17.07 4.36
N VAL A 357 15.46 16.33 5.36
CA VAL A 357 16.22 15.33 6.14
C VAL A 357 16.04 13.90 5.58
N LEU A 358 14.95 13.67 4.84
CA LEU A 358 14.69 12.43 4.11
C LEU A 358 14.25 12.77 2.69
N ARG A 359 14.66 11.96 1.71
CA ARG A 359 14.17 12.02 0.34
C ARG A 359 14.03 10.62 -0.23
N THR A 360 12.80 10.24 -0.57
CA THR A 360 12.48 8.90 -1.11
C THR A 360 11.80 9.04 -2.47
N THR A 361 12.23 8.24 -3.44
CA THR A 361 11.52 8.11 -4.73
C THR A 361 10.36 7.16 -4.56
N VAL A 362 9.16 7.59 -4.94
CA VAL A 362 7.94 6.79 -4.92
C VAL A 362 7.15 7.00 -6.20
N PHE A 363 6.14 6.18 -6.46
CA PHE A 363 5.29 6.29 -7.65
C PHE A 363 3.83 6.40 -7.26
N ASN A 364 3.19 7.49 -7.67
CA ASN A 364 1.74 7.65 -7.56
C ASN A 364 1.09 7.24 -8.89
N GLY A 365 0.64 5.98 -8.97
CA GLY A 365 0.30 5.37 -10.26
C GLY A 365 1.56 5.26 -11.13
N ALA A 366 1.50 5.79 -12.35
CA ALA A 366 2.66 5.83 -13.27
C ALA A 366 3.59 7.03 -13.03
N LEU A 367 3.19 7.99 -12.19
CA LEU A 367 3.90 9.24 -12.01
C LEU A 367 5.02 9.10 -10.97
N GLU A 368 6.28 9.31 -11.39
CA GLU A 368 7.40 9.41 -10.45
C GLU A 368 7.24 10.64 -9.56
N CYS A 369 7.29 10.43 -8.25
CA CYS A 369 7.22 11.47 -7.24
C CYS A 369 8.43 11.39 -6.30
N LYS A 370 8.70 12.47 -5.59
CA LYS A 370 9.58 12.46 -4.41
C LYS A 370 8.72 12.72 -3.18
N PHE A 371 8.93 11.92 -2.15
CA PHE A 371 8.50 12.21 -0.79
C PHE A 371 9.68 12.76 -0.01
N MET A 372 9.50 13.89 0.67
CA MET A 372 10.53 14.46 1.52
C MET A 372 10.01 14.79 2.89
N VAL A 373 10.89 14.66 3.86
CA VAL A 373 10.64 15.06 5.25
C VAL A 373 11.49 16.27 5.58
N TYR A 374 10.89 17.24 6.26
CA TYR A 374 11.53 18.45 6.76
C TYR A 374 11.31 18.56 8.27
N GLU A 375 12.32 19.06 8.98
CA GLU A 375 12.19 19.44 10.39
C GLU A 375 11.86 20.93 10.48
N LEU A 376 10.86 21.28 11.29
CA LEU A 376 10.42 22.66 11.47
C LEU A 376 10.73 23.10 12.91
N PHE A 377 11.68 24.00 13.06
CA PHE A 377 12.12 24.54 14.34
C PHE A 377 11.91 26.06 14.40
N GLN A 378 11.80 26.59 15.62
CA GLN A 378 11.86 28.03 15.84
C GLN A 378 13.30 28.54 15.65
N GLY A 379 13.47 29.71 15.03
CA GLY A 379 14.78 30.36 14.84
C GLY A 379 15.55 29.91 13.60
N LYS A 380 16.86 30.25 13.52
CA LYS A 380 17.69 29.89 12.36
C LYS A 380 18.20 28.45 12.49
N HIS A 381 18.33 27.75 11.36
CA HIS A 381 18.83 26.36 11.30
C HIS A 381 20.19 26.17 11.99
N LYS A 382 21.06 27.19 11.95
CA LYS A 382 22.35 27.17 12.65
C LYS A 382 22.18 27.05 14.16
N ASP A 383 21.23 27.77 14.74
CA ASP A 383 20.97 27.79 16.19
C ASP A 383 20.37 26.46 16.64
N HIS A 384 19.51 25.86 15.83
CA HIS A 384 18.95 24.54 16.08
C HIS A 384 20.02 23.43 16.06
N ILE A 385 20.90 23.39 15.05
CA ILE A 385 22.02 22.43 15.01
C ILE A 385 22.93 22.55 16.23
N ILE A 386 23.19 23.78 16.68
CA ILE A 386 24.02 24.02 17.88
C ILE A 386 23.33 23.46 19.13
N ALA A 387 22.02 23.65 19.25
CA ALA A 387 21.23 23.18 20.39
C ALA A 387 21.05 21.65 20.43
N THR A 388 20.96 20.98 19.28
CA THR A 388 20.70 19.53 19.18
C THR A 388 21.96 18.68 19.01
N ARG A 389 23.14 19.28 18.88
CA ARG A 389 24.42 18.54 18.85
C ARG A 389 24.62 17.82 20.18
N PRO A 390 24.86 16.49 20.19
CA PRO A 390 25.20 15.79 21.43
C PRO A 390 26.49 16.40 22.00
N LYS A 391 26.43 16.87 23.25
CA LYS A 391 27.63 17.36 23.96
C LYS A 391 28.63 16.21 24.01
N ARG A 392 29.75 16.34 23.30
CA ARG A 392 30.88 15.41 23.43
C ARG A 392 31.27 15.40 24.91
N LYS A 393 31.19 14.24 25.57
CA LYS A 393 31.83 14.05 26.87
C LYS A 393 33.32 14.36 26.68
N ARG A 394 33.84 15.36 27.40
CA ARG A 394 35.28 15.49 27.57
C ARG A 394 35.75 14.20 28.25
N ILE A 395 36.62 13.47 27.58
CA ILE A 395 37.42 12.43 28.21
C ILE A 395 38.47 13.22 28.99
N GLU A 396 38.38 13.19 30.33
CA GLU A 396 39.44 13.68 31.21
C GLU A 396 40.61 12.70 31.22
#